data_AF-A0A2C9KGV6-F1
#
_entry.id   AF-A0A2C9KGV6-F1
#
_cell.length_a   1.000
_cell.length_b   1.000
_cell.length_c   1.000
_cell.angle_alpha   90.00
_cell.angle_beta   90.00
_cell.angle_gamma   90.00
#
_symmetry.space_group_name_H-M   'P 1'
#
loop_
_entity.id
_entity.type
_entity.pdbx_description
1 polymer ?
#
loop_
_entity_poly.entity_id
_entity_poly.type
_entity_poly.pdbx_seq_one_letter_code
_entity_poly.pdbx_strand_id
1 'polypeptide(L)'
;VQTYATTILSAMMAGMDDKEDPEDFITIEAMRGLSRILGEIQEEHIRAILINVSLKIRPCLEKDKCAVRAQAFRLFGNLSRFGDGPSKAPFLEQIHSNFISLLLHLNDKEDEVRQACKFALRSLGPLMKSEVINDKFQRHLIEDGHLHYGEFMNDLSKLI
;
A
#
# COMPACT_ATOMS: atom_id res chain seq x y z
N VAL A 1 -24.98 -1.02 3.03
CA VAL A 1 -23.56 -0.59 2.99
C VAL A 1 -23.41 0.79 2.35
N GLN A 2 -23.96 1.01 1.15
CA GLN A 2 -23.95 2.31 0.43
C GLN A 2 -24.35 3.53 1.29
N THR A 3 -25.47 3.46 2.02
CA THR A 3 -26.00 4.57 2.84
C THR A 3 -25.06 5.03 3.96
N TYR A 4 -24.13 4.18 4.39
CA TYR A 4 -23.19 4.47 5.47
C TYR A 4 -21.72 4.48 4.99
N ALA A 5 -21.48 4.42 3.68
CA ALA A 5 -20.13 4.29 3.13
C ALA A 5 -19.21 5.42 3.61
N THR A 6 -19.67 6.67 3.55
CA THR A 6 -18.91 7.85 4.01
C THR A 6 -18.63 7.84 5.51
N THR A 7 -19.60 7.40 6.33
CA THR A 7 -19.44 7.26 7.78
C THR A 7 -18.43 6.17 8.12
N ILE A 8 -18.52 5.01 7.48
CA ILE A 8 -17.60 3.89 7.70
C ILE A 8 -16.19 4.29 7.28
N LEU A 9 -16.02 4.91 6.10
CA LEU A 9 -14.72 5.37 5.62
C LEU A 9 -14.10 6.40 6.57
N SER A 10 -14.90 7.36 7.04
CA SER A 10 -14.44 8.38 8.01
C SER A 10 -14.00 7.74 9.32
N ALA A 11 -14.74 6.76 9.83
CA ALA A 11 -14.41 6.06 11.07
C ALA A 11 -13.10 5.26 10.94
N MET A 12 -12.91 4.54 9.82
CA MET A 12 -11.67 3.81 9.56
C MET A 12 -10.48 4.76 9.42
N MET A 13 -10.65 5.88 8.70
CA MET A 13 -9.59 6.88 8.59
C MET A 13 -9.23 7.52 9.92
N ALA A 14 -10.20 7.78 10.79
CA ALA A 14 -9.95 8.30 12.14
C ALA A 14 -9.18 7.30 13.01
N GLY A 15 -9.52 6.01 12.92
CA GLY A 15 -8.80 4.95 13.64
C GLY A 15 -7.34 4.76 13.20
N MET A 16 -6.98 5.15 11.98
CA MET A 16 -5.58 5.14 11.52
C MET A 16 -4.71 6.23 12.15
N ASP A 17 -5.31 7.31 12.67
CA ASP A 17 -4.58 8.41 13.32
C ASP A 17 -4.74 8.40 14.85
N ASP A 18 -5.22 7.30 15.43
CA ASP A 18 -5.51 7.25 16.86
C ASP A 18 -4.23 7.44 17.68
N LYS A 19 -4.16 8.55 18.43
CA LYS A 19 -3.01 8.90 19.26
C LYS A 19 -3.09 8.26 20.66
N GLU A 20 -4.26 7.74 21.02
CA GLU A 20 -4.52 7.08 22.30
C GLU A 20 -4.40 5.54 22.17
N ASP A 21 -3.76 5.07 21.08
CA ASP A 21 -3.55 3.66 20.75
C ASP A 21 -2.06 3.27 20.87
N PRO A 22 -1.50 3.14 22.09
CA PRO A 22 -0.08 2.86 22.31
C PRO A 22 0.38 1.52 21.71
N GLU A 23 -0.56 0.60 21.51
CA GLU A 23 -0.32 -0.72 20.94
C GLU A 23 -0.66 -0.81 19.44
N ASP A 24 -1.06 0.30 18.80
CA ASP A 24 -1.47 0.34 17.39
C ASP A 24 -2.59 -0.69 17.02
N PHE A 25 -3.38 -1.18 17.98
CA PHE A 25 -4.42 -2.19 17.69
C PHE A 25 -5.58 -1.60 16.90
N ILE A 26 -6.00 -0.38 17.25
CA ILE A 26 -7.04 0.36 16.53
C ILE A 26 -6.52 0.69 15.13
N THR A 27 -5.26 1.13 15.03
CA THR A 27 -4.61 1.44 13.75
C THR A 27 -4.59 0.22 12.81
N ILE A 28 -4.20 -0.95 13.31
CA ILE A 28 -4.16 -2.21 12.55
C ILE A 28 -5.56 -2.60 12.07
N GLU A 29 -6.54 -2.65 12.98
CA GLU A 29 -7.90 -3.08 12.63
C GLU A 29 -8.62 -2.06 11.75
N ALA A 30 -8.30 -0.77 11.87
CA ALA A 30 -8.79 0.26 10.96
C ALA A 30 -8.28 0.05 9.52
N MET A 31 -6.99 -0.21 9.32
CA MET A 31 -6.42 -0.50 7.99
C MET A 31 -6.97 -1.80 7.40
N ARG A 32 -7.13 -2.83 8.23
CA ARG A 32 -7.69 -4.12 7.84
C ARG A 32 -9.17 -4.00 7.46
N GLY A 33 -9.94 -3.28 8.27
CA GLY A 33 -11.33 -2.93 8.03
C GLY A 33 -11.48 -2.17 6.71
N LEU A 34 -10.65 -1.15 6.51
CA LEU A 34 -10.61 -0.38 5.27
C LEU A 34 -10.33 -1.27 4.05
N SER A 35 -9.30 -2.13 4.12
CA SER A 35 -8.97 -3.07 3.03
C SER A 35 -10.14 -3.97 2.64
N ARG A 36 -10.93 -4.45 3.62
CA ARG A 36 -12.10 -5.31 3.37
C ARG A 36 -13.23 -4.56 2.67
N ILE A 37 -13.53 -3.35 3.11
CA ILE A 37 -14.67 -2.58 2.57
C ILE A 37 -14.41 -1.95 1.21
N LEU A 38 -13.13 -1.85 0.77
CA LEU A 38 -12.79 -1.36 -0.57
C LEU A 38 -13.52 -2.15 -1.68
N GLY A 39 -13.79 -3.45 -1.48
CA GLY A 39 -14.55 -4.27 -2.43
C GLY A 39 -16.07 -4.07 -2.41
N GLU A 40 -16.60 -3.49 -1.34
CA GLU A 40 -18.05 -3.42 -1.05
C GLU A 40 -18.64 -2.02 -1.30
N ILE A 41 -17.78 -1.00 -1.43
CA ILE A 41 -18.15 0.40 -1.60
C ILE A 41 -18.00 0.79 -3.08
N GLN A 42 -18.89 1.67 -3.56
CA GLN A 42 -18.78 2.27 -4.89
C GLN A 42 -17.44 2.98 -5.08
N GLU A 43 -16.80 2.74 -6.21
CA GLU A 43 -15.48 3.26 -6.57
C GLU A 43 -15.37 4.79 -6.45
N GLU A 44 -16.44 5.53 -6.76
CA GLU A 44 -16.49 6.99 -6.63
C GLU A 44 -16.20 7.48 -5.21
N HIS A 45 -16.75 6.80 -4.20
CA HIS A 45 -16.51 7.13 -2.79
C HIS A 45 -15.07 6.82 -2.37
N ILE A 46 -14.49 5.75 -2.91
CA ILE A 46 -13.10 5.38 -2.63
C ILE A 46 -12.13 6.36 -3.30
N ARG A 47 -12.38 6.73 -4.56
CA ARG A 47 -11.56 7.71 -5.29
C ARG A 47 -11.51 9.06 -4.58
N ALA A 48 -12.61 9.48 -3.95
CA ALA A 48 -12.67 10.73 -3.19
C ALA A 48 -11.72 10.77 -1.98
N ILE A 49 -11.40 9.62 -1.37
CA ILE A 49 -10.52 9.53 -0.20
C ILE A 49 -9.14 8.93 -0.50
N LEU A 50 -8.93 8.40 -1.71
CA LEU A 50 -7.76 7.62 -2.11
C LEU A 50 -6.42 8.25 -1.71
N ILE A 51 -6.26 9.55 -2.00
CA ILE A 51 -5.03 10.28 -1.70
C ILE A 51 -4.88 10.51 -0.20
N ASN A 52 -5.98 10.84 0.50
CA ASN A 52 -5.95 11.04 1.95
C ASN A 52 -5.56 9.75 2.68
N VAL A 53 -6.07 8.59 2.24
CA VAL A 53 -5.66 7.30 2.79
C VAL A 53 -4.18 7.03 2.49
N SER A 54 -3.72 7.29 1.27
CA SER A 54 -2.31 7.09 0.89
C SER A 54 -1.35 7.95 1.74
N LEU A 55 -1.73 9.20 2.03
CA LEU A 55 -0.97 10.08 2.91
C LEU A 55 -0.91 9.57 4.36
N LYS A 56 -1.99 8.94 4.84
CA LYS A 56 -2.06 8.33 6.18
C LYS A 56 -1.30 7.01 6.29
N ILE A 57 -1.22 6.25 5.20
CA ILE A 57 -0.42 5.02 5.13
C ILE A 57 1.07 5.32 5.28
N ARG A 58 1.55 6.42 4.69
CA ARG A 58 2.99 6.75 4.64
C ARG A 58 3.72 6.63 5.99
N PRO A 59 3.26 7.28 7.09
CA PRO A 59 3.91 7.10 8.39
C PRO A 59 3.80 5.66 8.95
N CYS A 60 2.75 4.92 8.58
CA CYS A 60 2.57 3.52 9.00
C CYS A 60 3.58 2.56 8.36
N LEU A 61 4.15 2.91 7.20
CA LEU A 61 5.20 2.10 6.54
C LEU A 61 6.50 2.04 7.36
N GLU A 62 6.75 3.02 8.21
CA GLU A 62 8.01 3.16 8.97
C GLU A 62 7.82 2.90 10.48
N LYS A 63 6.66 2.40 10.90
CA LYS A 63 6.37 2.06 12.30
C LYS A 63 7.19 0.87 12.77
N ASP A 64 7.59 0.85 14.04
CA ASP A 64 8.39 -0.25 14.63
C ASP A 64 7.64 -1.59 14.61
N LYS A 65 6.31 -1.55 14.80
CA LYS A 65 5.46 -2.74 14.83
C LYS A 65 5.27 -3.30 13.42
N CYS A 66 5.79 -4.50 13.19
CA CYS A 66 5.73 -5.16 11.88
C CYS A 66 4.30 -5.36 11.36
N ALA A 67 3.34 -5.67 12.24
CA ALA A 67 1.94 -5.80 11.88
C ALA A 67 1.36 -4.51 11.28
N VAL A 68 1.77 -3.33 11.79
CA VAL A 68 1.34 -2.03 11.25
C VAL A 68 1.91 -1.84 9.85
N ARG A 69 3.23 -2.05 9.66
CA ARG A 69 3.88 -1.97 8.35
C ARG A 69 3.23 -2.91 7.34
N ALA A 70 3.03 -4.17 7.70
CA ALA A 70 2.43 -5.17 6.83
C ALA A 70 1.01 -4.80 6.40
N GLN A 71 0.15 -4.35 7.33
CA GLN A 71 -1.19 -3.90 6.97
C GLN A 71 -1.19 -2.65 6.11
N ALA A 72 -0.26 -1.72 6.36
CA ALA A 72 -0.11 -0.50 5.56
C ALA A 72 0.28 -0.82 4.10
N PHE A 73 1.24 -1.73 3.88
CA PHE A 73 1.59 -2.20 2.53
C PHE A 73 0.42 -2.90 1.84
N ARG A 74 -0.29 -3.80 2.53
CA ARG A 74 -1.46 -4.49 1.97
C ARG A 74 -2.56 -3.50 1.58
N LEU A 75 -2.87 -2.54 2.44
CA LEU A 75 -3.84 -1.50 2.15
C LEU A 75 -3.41 -0.66 0.94
N PHE A 76 -2.14 -0.25 0.86
CA PHE A 76 -1.64 0.53 -0.26
C PHE A 76 -1.72 -0.23 -1.59
N GLY A 77 -1.36 -1.52 -1.58
CA GLY A 77 -1.56 -2.41 -2.72
C GLY A 77 -3.02 -2.53 -3.13
N ASN A 78 -3.95 -2.67 -2.18
CA ASN A 78 -5.39 -2.74 -2.47
C ASN A 78 -5.94 -1.45 -3.10
N LEU A 79 -5.41 -0.29 -2.71
CA LEU A 79 -5.79 1.00 -3.27
C LEU A 79 -5.43 1.15 -4.75
N SER A 80 -4.46 0.38 -5.26
CA SER A 80 -4.05 0.38 -6.68
C SER A 80 -5.22 0.19 -7.65
N ARG A 81 -6.24 -0.57 -7.24
CA ARG A 81 -7.46 -0.83 -8.02
C ARG A 81 -8.21 0.45 -8.42
N PHE A 82 -8.03 1.51 -7.64
CA PHE A 82 -8.71 2.80 -7.83
C PHE A 82 -7.75 3.90 -8.33
N GLY A 83 -6.49 3.53 -8.58
CA GLY A 83 -5.41 4.43 -8.98
C GLY A 83 -5.34 4.77 -10.47
N ASP A 84 -6.39 4.47 -11.26
CA ASP A 84 -6.45 4.81 -12.68
C ASP A 84 -7.56 5.85 -12.97
N GLY A 85 -7.66 6.28 -14.24
CA GLY A 85 -8.64 7.27 -14.67
C GLY A 85 -8.36 8.66 -14.04
N PRO A 86 -9.35 9.34 -13.46
CA PRO A 86 -9.17 10.68 -12.88
C PRO A 86 -8.13 10.75 -11.77
N SER A 87 -7.92 9.65 -11.04
CA SER A 87 -7.00 9.57 -9.91
C SER A 87 -5.58 9.14 -10.30
N LYS A 88 -5.32 8.88 -11.60
CA LYS A 88 -4.04 8.34 -12.08
C LYS A 88 -2.83 9.19 -11.72
N ALA A 89 -2.88 10.47 -12.05
CA ALA A 89 -1.77 11.38 -11.79
C ALA A 89 -1.49 11.55 -10.28
N PRO A 90 -2.48 11.91 -9.44
CA PRO A 90 -2.22 12.11 -8.01
C PRO A 90 -1.86 10.81 -7.29
N PHE A 91 -2.41 9.65 -7.70
CA PHE A 91 -2.05 8.37 -7.10
C PHE A 91 -0.63 7.93 -7.49
N LEU A 92 -0.22 8.16 -8.75
CA LEU A 92 1.16 7.91 -9.17
C LEU A 92 2.17 8.74 -8.37
N GLU A 93 1.84 9.97 -8.01
CA GLU A 93 2.67 10.78 -7.11
C GLU A 93 2.81 10.14 -5.72
N GLN A 94 1.72 9.54 -5.20
CA GLN A 94 1.79 8.77 -3.95
C GLN A 94 2.68 7.53 -4.09
N ILE A 95 2.64 6.83 -5.23
CA ILE A 95 3.55 5.71 -5.50
C ILE A 95 5.00 6.17 -5.48
N HIS A 96 5.33 7.23 -6.23
CA HIS A 96 6.70 7.75 -6.32
C HIS A 96 7.22 8.25 -4.97
N SER A 97 6.39 8.96 -4.19
CA SER A 97 6.79 9.48 -2.88
C SER A 97 7.07 8.39 -1.83
N ASN A 98 6.49 7.20 -2.00
CA ASN A 98 6.73 6.04 -1.14
C ASN A 98 7.68 5.00 -1.77
N PHE A 99 8.19 5.28 -2.98
CA PHE A 99 8.88 4.26 -3.78
C PHE A 99 10.15 3.74 -3.09
N ILE A 100 10.95 4.64 -2.52
CA ILE A 100 12.16 4.25 -1.79
C ILE A 100 11.83 3.40 -0.57
N SER A 101 10.80 3.76 0.20
CA SER A 101 10.35 2.98 1.35
C SER A 101 9.90 1.58 0.93
N LEU A 102 9.12 1.46 -0.15
CA LEU A 102 8.71 0.18 -0.73
C LEU A 102 9.94 -0.68 -1.10
N LEU A 103 10.93 -0.11 -1.79
CA LEU A 103 12.12 -0.86 -2.18
C LEU A 103 12.93 -1.34 -0.97
N LEU A 104 13.14 -0.50 0.04
CA LEU A 104 13.88 -0.89 1.25
C LEU A 104 13.17 -2.03 2.01
N HIS A 105 11.84 -1.98 2.11
CA HIS A 105 11.04 -2.97 2.83
C HIS A 105 10.89 -4.32 2.11
N LEU A 106 11.35 -4.44 0.85
CA LEU A 106 11.54 -5.77 0.23
C LEU A 106 12.57 -6.63 0.98
N ASN A 107 13.44 -6.01 1.76
CA ASN A 107 14.44 -6.66 2.62
C ASN A 107 14.18 -6.41 4.12
N ASP A 108 12.92 -6.18 4.52
CA ASP A 108 12.55 -6.11 5.94
C ASP A 108 12.99 -7.39 6.67
N LYS A 109 13.24 -7.31 7.98
CA LYS A 109 13.61 -8.46 8.82
C LYS A 109 12.44 -9.45 8.95
N GLU A 110 11.22 -8.94 8.99
CA GLU A 110 10.00 -9.71 9.19
C GLU A 110 9.44 -10.21 7.85
N ASP A 111 9.15 -11.50 7.78
CA ASP A 111 8.70 -12.12 6.52
C ASP A 111 7.33 -11.60 6.08
N GLU A 112 6.42 -11.40 7.03
CA GLU A 112 5.08 -10.85 6.75
C GLU A 112 5.16 -9.48 6.05
N VAL A 113 6.10 -8.62 6.47
CA VAL A 113 6.29 -7.29 5.87
C VAL A 113 6.86 -7.42 4.45
N ARG A 114 7.84 -8.30 4.25
CA ARG A 114 8.39 -8.58 2.90
C ARG A 114 7.31 -9.07 1.95
N GLN A 115 6.47 -10.00 2.38
CA GLN A 115 5.35 -10.52 1.58
C GLN A 115 4.36 -9.40 1.22
N ALA A 116 3.91 -8.64 2.23
CA ALA A 116 3.00 -7.51 2.03
C ALA A 116 3.58 -6.44 1.08
N CYS A 117 4.88 -6.14 1.20
CA CYS A 117 5.56 -5.19 0.34
C CYS A 117 5.67 -5.68 -1.11
N LYS A 118 6.03 -6.96 -1.32
CA LYS A 118 6.00 -7.58 -2.65
C LYS A 118 4.62 -7.48 -3.29
N PHE A 119 3.57 -7.84 -2.54
CA PHE A 119 2.18 -7.69 -2.98
C PHE A 119 1.86 -6.24 -3.40
N ALA A 120 2.25 -5.26 -2.59
CA ALA A 120 2.03 -3.85 -2.89
C ALA A 120 2.72 -3.46 -4.19
N LEU A 121 4.02 -3.72 -4.33
CA LEU A 121 4.78 -3.37 -5.54
C LEU A 121 4.25 -4.07 -6.81
N ARG A 122 3.85 -5.34 -6.72
CA ARG A 122 3.16 -6.01 -7.84
C ARG A 122 1.86 -5.32 -8.23
N SER A 123 1.07 -4.91 -7.24
CA SER A 123 -0.22 -4.24 -7.48
C SER A 123 -0.05 -2.84 -8.06
N LEU A 124 1.01 -2.13 -7.65
CA LEU A 124 1.33 -0.78 -8.10
C LEU A 124 2.08 -0.75 -9.44
N GLY A 125 2.82 -1.81 -9.78
CA GLY A 125 3.62 -1.91 -11.01
C GLY A 125 2.89 -1.49 -12.30
N PRO A 126 1.67 -1.96 -12.57
CA PRO A 126 0.91 -1.56 -13.76
C PRO A 126 0.61 -0.05 -13.85
N LEU A 127 0.66 0.66 -12.72
CA LEU A 127 0.41 2.10 -12.66
C LEU A 127 1.69 2.93 -12.90
N MET A 128 2.88 2.32 -12.86
CA MET A 128 4.18 3.02 -12.82
C MET A 128 4.67 3.62 -14.15
N LYS A 129 3.84 3.75 -15.20
CA LYS A 129 4.22 4.30 -16.53
C LYS A 129 5.48 3.68 -17.19
N SER A 130 6.00 2.58 -16.65
CA SER A 130 7.17 1.87 -17.14
C SER A 130 6.86 0.38 -17.21
N GLU A 131 6.69 -0.12 -18.43
CA GLU A 131 6.39 -1.54 -18.67
C GLU A 131 7.55 -2.44 -18.22
N VAL A 132 8.79 -1.96 -18.33
CA VAL A 132 9.99 -2.70 -17.93
C VAL A 132 10.04 -2.88 -16.41
N ILE A 133 9.74 -1.82 -15.64
CA ILE A 133 9.67 -1.90 -14.18
C ILE A 133 8.52 -2.81 -13.75
N ASN A 134 7.34 -2.65 -14.39
CA ASN A 134 6.20 -3.51 -14.11
C ASN A 134 6.53 -4.99 -14.35
N ASP A 135 7.12 -5.33 -15.50
CA ASP A 135 7.49 -6.72 -15.83
C ASP A 135 8.46 -7.30 -14.79
N LYS A 136 9.46 -6.54 -14.34
CA LYS A 136 10.33 -6.97 -13.24
C LYS A 136 9.56 -7.23 -11.94
N PHE A 137 8.62 -6.36 -11.57
CA PHE A 137 7.80 -6.57 -10.37
C PHE A 137 6.95 -7.83 -10.51
N GLN A 138 6.32 -8.05 -11.66
CA GLN A 138 5.48 -9.22 -11.89
C GLN A 138 6.28 -10.54 -11.92
N ARG A 139 7.54 -10.52 -12.33
CA ARG A 139 8.37 -11.74 -12.39
C ARG A 139 9.05 -12.07 -11.07
N HIS A 140 9.61 -11.07 -10.40
CA HIS A 140 10.52 -11.31 -9.27
C HIS A 140 9.87 -11.14 -7.90
N LEU A 141 8.79 -10.35 -7.78
CA LEU A 141 8.19 -10.04 -6.48
C LEU A 141 7.03 -10.97 -6.13
N ILE A 142 7.18 -12.28 -6.31
CA ILE A 142 6.15 -13.28 -5.92
C ILE A 142 6.07 -13.32 -4.38
N GLU A 143 4.87 -13.21 -3.78
CA GLU A 143 4.68 -13.12 -2.32
C GLU A 143 5.49 -14.18 -1.56
N ASP A 144 5.22 -15.46 -1.85
CA ASP A 144 5.90 -16.62 -1.23
C ASP A 144 7.24 -16.97 -1.88
N GLY A 145 7.65 -16.25 -2.91
CA GLY A 145 8.90 -16.52 -3.64
C GLY A 145 10.13 -15.96 -2.90
N HIS A 146 11.26 -16.65 -2.98
CA HIS A 146 12.52 -16.09 -2.51
C HIS A 146 13.00 -14.96 -3.45
N LEU A 147 13.40 -13.82 -2.88
CA LEU A 147 13.92 -12.68 -3.63
C LEU A 147 15.41 -12.50 -3.34
N HIS A 148 16.24 -12.56 -4.38
CA HIS A 148 17.64 -12.13 -4.30
C HIS A 148 17.72 -10.61 -4.29
N TYR A 149 17.48 -10.01 -3.11
CA TYR A 149 17.31 -8.56 -2.96
C TYR A 149 18.44 -7.73 -3.58
N GLY A 150 19.70 -8.09 -3.33
CA GLY A 150 20.86 -7.35 -3.86
C GLY A 150 20.91 -7.35 -5.40
N GLU A 151 20.66 -8.49 -6.03
CA GLU A 151 20.60 -8.62 -7.49
C GLU A 151 19.41 -7.85 -8.07
N PHE A 152 18.23 -8.02 -7.46
CA PHE A 152 17.03 -7.31 -7.85
C PHE A 152 17.22 -5.79 -7.81
N MET A 153 17.80 -5.26 -6.73
CA MET A 153 18.06 -3.83 -6.58
C MET A 153 19.09 -3.30 -7.58
N ASN A 154 20.19 -4.03 -7.80
CA ASN A 154 21.20 -3.67 -8.80
C ASN A 154 20.62 -3.59 -10.21
N ASP A 155 19.69 -4.49 -10.53
CA ASP A 155 19.03 -4.49 -11.82
C ASP A 155 17.95 -3.43 -11.95
N LEU A 156 17.20 -3.18 -10.88
CA LEU A 156 16.17 -2.14 -10.86
C LEU A 156 16.79 -0.75 -10.92
N SER A 157 17.92 -0.50 -10.24
CA SER A 157 18.58 0.80 -10.23
C SER A 157 19.10 1.27 -11.59
N LYS A 158 19.26 0.35 -12.55
CA LYS A 158 19.63 0.69 -13.94
C LYS A 158 18.45 1.25 -14.74
N LEU A 159 17.23 1.18 -14.21
CA LEU A 159 15.98 1.54 -14.88
C LEU A 159 15.30 2.78 -14.29
N ILE A 160 15.80 3.28 -13.16
CA ILE A 160 15.33 4.48 -12.45
C ILE A 160 16.31 5.61 -12.75
#